data_AF-A0A7C5VMS1-F1
#
_entry.id   AF-A0A7C5VMS1-F1
#
_cell.length_a   1.000
_cell.length_b   1.000
_cell.length_c   1.000
_cell.angle_alpha   90.00
_cell.angle_beta   90.00
_cell.angle_gamma   90.00
#
_symmetry.space_group_name_H-M   'P 1'
#
loop_
_entity.id
_entity.type
_entity.pdbx_description
1 polymer ?
#
loop_
_entity_poly.entity_id
_entity_poly.type
_entity_poly.pdbx_seq_one_letter_code
_entity_poly.pdbx_strand_id
1 'polypeptide(L)'
;MRKVIIFFLLMLCISVFGNELIEKGKNYYFSGNFEMAKLSFERVLKTTTNDDILLMLGNSYLATGEYKKAIQTFQIGAQRSSKNWVFEFNLGYAYYVIGDYSNSITYFLSAKEKSPNFSKTYWFGGMASLRIIDIDTTINLWEKYLELAPNGEESDNIRKALALLKENGTNAIPEIIASSKDDIESLIGGIENGFDIKQDQKTLEDTSLEDIER
;
A
#
# COMPACT_ATOMS: atom_id res chain seq x y z
N MET A 1 36.56 -27.56 -16.36
CA MET A 1 36.47 -26.20 -16.96
C MET A 1 35.20 -25.98 -17.79
N ARG A 2 34.88 -26.80 -18.81
CA ARG A 2 33.69 -26.59 -19.67
C ARG A 2 32.34 -26.52 -18.93
N LYS A 3 32.11 -27.36 -17.92
CA LYS A 3 30.87 -27.31 -17.09
C LYS A 3 30.79 -26.06 -16.19
N VAL A 4 31.92 -25.54 -15.72
CA VAL A 4 31.99 -24.32 -14.89
C VAL A 4 31.71 -23.08 -15.74
N ILE A 5 32.25 -23.04 -16.97
CA ILE A 5 31.98 -21.96 -17.93
C ILE A 5 30.51 -21.95 -18.37
N ILE A 6 29.91 -23.11 -18.64
CA ILE A 6 28.48 -23.21 -18.98
C ILE A 6 27.59 -22.74 -17.82
N PHE A 7 27.92 -23.14 -16.59
CA PHE A 7 27.20 -22.68 -15.40
C PHE A 7 27.30 -21.15 -15.21
N PHE A 8 28.50 -20.59 -15.40
CA PHE A 8 28.73 -19.15 -15.30
C PHE A 8 28.00 -18.36 -16.38
N LEU A 9 27.97 -18.86 -17.63
CA LEU A 9 27.21 -18.28 -18.74
C LEU A 9 25.69 -18.36 -18.54
N LEU A 10 25.19 -19.45 -17.94
CA LEU A 10 23.78 -19.57 -17.57
C LEU A 10 23.39 -18.60 -16.46
N MET A 11 24.23 -18.42 -15.44
CA MET A 11 23.99 -17.40 -14.40
C MET A 11 24.02 -15.97 -14.96
N LEU A 12 24.94 -15.68 -15.89
CA LEU A 12 25.01 -14.39 -16.59
C LEU A 12 23.78 -14.12 -17.48
N CYS A 13 23.26 -15.15 -18.17
CA CYS A 13 22.02 -15.01 -18.94
C CYS A 13 20.81 -14.77 -18.03
N ILE A 14 20.72 -15.47 -16.89
CA ILE A 14 19.63 -15.29 -15.93
C ILE A 14 19.65 -13.87 -15.34
N SER A 15 20.83 -13.32 -15.04
CA SER A 15 20.95 -11.96 -14.50
C SER A 15 20.65 -10.86 -15.53
N VAL A 16 21.15 -10.99 -16.76
CA VAL A 16 20.89 -10.01 -17.83
C VAL A 16 19.42 -10.01 -18.26
N PHE A 17 18.84 -11.20 -18.45
CA PHE A 17 17.43 -11.33 -18.83
C PHE A 17 16.48 -10.92 -17.68
N GLY A 18 16.88 -11.18 -16.43
CA GLY A 18 16.15 -10.71 -15.26
C GLY A 18 16.08 -9.18 -15.16
N ASN A 19 17.21 -8.50 -15.40
CA ASN A 19 17.26 -7.03 -15.37
C ASN A 19 16.41 -6.41 -16.49
N GLU A 20 16.44 -6.97 -17.70
CA GLU A 20 15.58 -6.48 -18.80
C GLU A 20 14.08 -6.60 -18.47
N LEU A 21 13.67 -7.73 -17.86
CA LEU A 21 12.28 -7.94 -17.43
C LEU A 21 11.88 -6.97 -16.31
N ILE A 22 12.78 -6.68 -15.38
CA ILE A 22 12.55 -5.68 -14.33
C ILE A 22 12.29 -4.30 -14.94
N GLU A 23 13.15 -3.85 -15.86
CA GLU A 23 13.00 -2.52 -16.47
C GLU A 23 11.73 -2.42 -17.33
N LYS A 24 11.38 -3.49 -18.08
CA LYS A 24 10.09 -3.56 -18.78
C LYS A 24 8.92 -3.49 -17.80
N GLY A 25 8.98 -4.26 -16.70
CA GLY A 25 7.94 -4.26 -15.67
C GLY A 25 7.74 -2.89 -15.04
N LYS A 26 8.83 -2.19 -14.69
CA LYS A 26 8.78 -0.81 -14.17
C LYS A 26 8.17 0.15 -15.18
N ASN A 27 8.56 0.07 -16.45
CA ASN A 27 8.00 0.92 -17.50
C ASN A 27 6.49 0.72 -17.66
N TYR A 28 6.04 -0.54 -17.67
CA TYR A 28 4.61 -0.84 -17.69
C TYR A 28 3.90 -0.32 -16.43
N TYR A 29 4.47 -0.54 -15.26
CA TYR A 29 3.93 -0.09 -13.97
C TYR A 29 3.72 1.43 -13.96
N PHE A 30 4.77 2.18 -14.31
CA PHE A 30 4.73 3.64 -14.33
C PHE A 30 3.92 4.24 -15.48
N SER A 31 3.46 3.41 -16.42
CA SER A 31 2.52 3.79 -17.48
C SER A 31 1.08 3.34 -17.18
N GLY A 32 0.80 2.83 -15.97
CA GLY A 32 -0.50 2.30 -15.56
C GLY A 32 -0.88 0.95 -16.20
N ASN A 33 0.02 0.32 -16.97
CA ASN A 33 -0.25 -0.98 -17.60
C ASN A 33 0.08 -2.12 -16.64
N PHE A 34 -0.75 -2.26 -15.61
CA PHE A 34 -0.51 -3.22 -14.52
C PHE A 34 -0.54 -4.67 -14.96
N GLU A 35 -1.36 -5.01 -15.96
CA GLU A 35 -1.42 -6.37 -16.48
C GLU A 35 -0.05 -6.80 -17.05
N MET A 36 0.59 -5.93 -17.83
CA MET A 36 1.91 -6.19 -18.40
C MET A 36 3.04 -6.06 -17.35
N ALA A 37 2.88 -5.17 -16.36
CA ALA A 37 3.82 -5.03 -15.26
C ALA A 37 3.90 -6.33 -14.44
N LYS A 38 2.73 -6.83 -14.01
CA LYS A 38 2.56 -8.10 -13.30
C LYS A 38 3.23 -9.26 -14.03
N LEU A 39 2.93 -9.45 -15.32
CA LEU A 39 3.52 -10.52 -16.14
C LEU A 39 5.05 -10.44 -16.23
N SER A 40 5.61 -9.23 -16.23
CA SER A 40 7.06 -9.02 -16.27
C SER A 40 7.70 -9.36 -14.91
N PHE A 41 7.08 -8.93 -13.81
CA PHE A 41 7.58 -9.17 -12.45
C PHE A 41 7.40 -10.62 -11.99
N GLU A 42 6.32 -11.30 -12.35
CA GLU A 42 6.11 -12.74 -12.04
C GLU A 42 7.26 -13.61 -12.56
N ARG A 43 7.84 -13.26 -13.71
CA ARG A 43 8.98 -13.99 -14.31
C ARG A 43 10.27 -13.88 -13.52
N VAL A 44 10.43 -12.83 -12.72
CA VAL A 44 11.63 -12.56 -11.91
C VAL A 44 11.39 -12.76 -10.42
N LEU A 45 10.16 -13.05 -9.99
CA LEU A 45 9.78 -13.16 -8.58
C LEU A 45 10.65 -14.15 -7.79
N LYS A 46 10.99 -15.30 -8.39
CA LYS A 46 11.80 -16.34 -7.71
C LYS A 46 13.27 -15.95 -7.54
N THR A 47 13.76 -14.99 -8.33
CA THR A 47 15.18 -14.62 -8.38
C THR A 47 15.43 -13.20 -7.88
N THR A 48 14.40 -12.38 -7.75
CA THR A 48 14.54 -10.99 -7.32
C THR A 48 14.87 -10.91 -5.83
N THR A 49 15.95 -10.19 -5.51
CA THR A 49 16.27 -9.74 -4.16
C THR A 49 15.89 -8.26 -3.95
N ASN A 50 15.25 -7.63 -4.94
CA ASN A 50 14.78 -6.26 -4.86
C ASN A 50 13.33 -6.25 -4.33
N ASP A 51 13.11 -5.56 -3.22
CA ASP A 51 11.81 -5.45 -2.55
C ASP A 51 10.84 -4.48 -3.27
N ASP A 52 11.35 -3.50 -4.02
CA ASP A 52 10.52 -2.60 -4.83
C ASP A 52 9.74 -3.38 -5.88
N ILE A 53 10.33 -4.47 -6.39
CA ILE A 53 9.66 -5.37 -7.33
C ILE A 53 8.49 -6.11 -6.67
N LEU A 54 8.61 -6.45 -5.38
CA LEU A 54 7.51 -7.06 -4.63
C LEU A 54 6.40 -6.04 -4.39
N LEU A 55 6.75 -4.78 -4.08
CA LEU A 55 5.77 -3.69 -3.94
C LEU A 55 5.02 -3.46 -5.26
N MET A 56 5.75 -3.24 -6.36
CA MET A 56 5.16 -3.00 -7.68
C MET A 56 4.32 -4.18 -8.16
N LEU A 57 4.76 -5.42 -7.92
CA LEU A 57 3.98 -6.62 -8.25
C LEU A 57 2.70 -6.70 -7.41
N GLY A 58 2.79 -6.50 -6.09
CA GLY A 58 1.64 -6.51 -5.21
C GLY A 58 0.61 -5.43 -5.58
N ASN A 59 1.08 -4.22 -5.89
CA ASN A 59 0.23 -3.12 -6.34
C ASN A 59 -0.38 -3.39 -7.72
N SER A 60 0.36 -4.04 -8.62
CA SER A 60 -0.20 -4.48 -9.90
C SER A 60 -1.32 -5.49 -9.70
N TYR A 61 -1.18 -6.43 -8.76
CA TYR A 61 -2.26 -7.35 -8.41
C TYR A 61 -3.46 -6.63 -7.76
N LEU A 62 -3.26 -5.60 -6.94
CA LEU A 62 -4.36 -4.80 -6.41
C LEU A 62 -5.14 -4.12 -7.54
N ALA A 63 -4.43 -3.46 -8.45
CA ALA A 63 -5.02 -2.76 -9.59
C ALA A 63 -5.75 -3.69 -10.56
N THR A 64 -5.33 -4.96 -10.68
CA THR A 64 -6.01 -5.96 -11.52
C THR A 64 -7.07 -6.78 -10.77
N GLY A 65 -7.38 -6.43 -9.52
CA GLY A 65 -8.38 -7.11 -8.69
C GLY A 65 -7.95 -8.48 -8.14
N GLU A 66 -6.68 -8.85 -8.29
CA GLU A 66 -6.10 -10.11 -7.81
C GLU A 66 -5.66 -10.02 -6.33
N TYR A 67 -6.58 -9.59 -5.45
CA TYR A 67 -6.30 -9.22 -4.06
C TYR A 67 -5.59 -10.30 -3.25
N LYS A 68 -5.92 -11.59 -3.44
CA LYS A 68 -5.26 -12.71 -2.75
C LYS A 68 -3.77 -12.80 -3.11
N LYS A 69 -3.41 -12.57 -4.37
CA LYS A 69 -2.01 -12.58 -4.82
C LYS A 69 -1.28 -11.33 -4.34
N ALA A 70 -1.96 -10.18 -4.29
CA ALA A 70 -1.41 -8.97 -3.69
C ALA A 70 -1.01 -9.20 -2.22
N ILE A 71 -1.93 -9.73 -1.40
CA ILE A 71 -1.69 -10.05 0.02
C ILE A 71 -0.50 -11.00 0.17
N GLN A 72 -0.45 -12.09 -0.60
CA GLN A 72 0.67 -13.04 -0.55
C GLN A 72 2.00 -12.37 -0.92
N THR A 73 2.00 -11.51 -1.94
CA THR A 73 3.21 -10.81 -2.40
C THR A 73 3.71 -9.83 -1.34
N PHE A 74 2.81 -9.05 -0.73
CA PHE A 74 3.19 -8.14 0.35
C PHE A 74 3.63 -8.88 1.61
N GLN A 75 3.03 -10.02 1.95
CA GLN A 75 3.50 -10.88 3.06
C GLN A 75 4.93 -11.37 2.84
N ILE A 76 5.28 -11.77 1.60
CA ILE A 76 6.66 -12.14 1.26
C ILE A 76 7.60 -10.94 1.49
N GLY A 77 7.20 -9.74 1.07
CA GLY A 77 7.96 -8.52 1.27
C GLY A 77 8.15 -8.15 2.74
N ALA A 78 7.07 -8.18 3.53
CA ALA A 78 7.10 -7.91 4.97
C ALA A 78 7.99 -8.92 5.73
N GLN A 79 8.04 -10.19 5.30
CA GLN A 79 8.93 -11.19 5.87
C GLN A 79 10.40 -10.93 5.53
N ARG A 80 10.70 -10.45 4.32
CA ARG A 80 12.07 -10.12 3.89
C ARG A 80 12.60 -8.84 4.54
N SER A 81 11.74 -7.84 4.65
CA SER A 81 12.07 -6.51 5.15
C SER A 81 11.10 -6.09 6.23
N SER A 82 11.27 -6.68 7.42
CA SER A 82 10.41 -6.44 8.59
C SER A 82 10.40 -5.00 9.08
N LYS A 83 11.34 -4.15 8.65
CA LYS A 83 11.36 -2.72 8.94
C LYS A 83 10.65 -1.86 7.90
N ASN A 84 10.37 -2.40 6.71
CA ASN A 84 9.70 -1.65 5.66
C ASN A 84 8.18 -1.64 5.87
N TRP A 85 7.72 -0.59 6.54
CA TRP A 85 6.31 -0.37 6.88
C TRP A 85 5.39 -0.27 5.65
N VAL A 86 5.94 0.00 4.47
CA VAL A 86 5.16 0.12 3.22
C VAL A 86 4.49 -1.21 2.87
N PHE A 87 5.10 -2.36 3.17
CA PHE A 87 4.44 -3.66 2.99
C PHE A 87 3.25 -3.84 3.92
N GLU A 88 3.36 -3.38 5.16
CA GLU A 88 2.28 -3.48 6.15
C GLU A 88 1.14 -2.53 5.80
N PHE A 89 1.45 -1.30 5.39
CA PHE A 89 0.43 -0.38 4.89
C PHE A 89 -0.34 -0.98 3.71
N ASN A 90 0.36 -1.54 2.72
CA ASN A 90 -0.28 -2.17 1.57
C ASN A 90 -1.05 -3.45 1.93
N LEU A 91 -0.61 -4.21 2.94
CA LEU A 91 -1.41 -5.30 3.50
C LEU A 91 -2.70 -4.78 4.13
N GLY A 92 -2.60 -3.74 4.97
CA GLY A 92 -3.75 -3.09 5.60
C GLY A 92 -4.77 -2.63 4.55
N TYR A 93 -4.28 -2.03 3.47
CA TYR A 93 -5.09 -1.61 2.34
C TYR A 93 -5.71 -2.79 1.58
N ALA A 94 -4.93 -3.83 1.26
CA ALA A 94 -5.43 -5.00 0.57
C ALA A 94 -6.55 -5.70 1.36
N TYR A 95 -6.39 -5.82 2.69
CA TYR A 95 -7.42 -6.35 3.58
C TYR A 95 -8.65 -5.44 3.65
N TYR A 96 -8.45 -4.11 3.63
CA TYR A 96 -9.56 -3.14 3.57
C TYR A 96 -10.43 -3.35 2.33
N VAL A 97 -9.81 -3.49 1.16
CA VAL A 97 -10.52 -3.64 -0.13
C VAL A 97 -11.35 -4.92 -0.17
N ILE A 98 -10.87 -6.01 0.42
CA ILE A 98 -11.63 -7.27 0.50
C ILE A 98 -12.65 -7.32 1.65
N GLY A 99 -12.79 -6.23 2.41
CA GLY A 99 -13.74 -6.10 3.52
C GLY A 99 -13.30 -6.78 4.82
N ASP A 100 -12.06 -7.24 4.92
CA ASP A 100 -11.50 -7.79 6.15
C ASP A 100 -10.91 -6.67 7.01
N TYR A 101 -11.81 -5.90 7.60
CA TYR A 101 -11.45 -4.70 8.35
C TYR A 101 -10.64 -5.01 9.62
N SER A 102 -10.81 -6.20 10.23
CA SER A 102 -10.04 -6.60 11.41
C SER A 102 -8.55 -6.80 11.09
N ASN A 103 -8.23 -7.51 10.00
CA ASN A 103 -6.84 -7.62 9.55
C ASN A 103 -6.31 -6.29 9.03
N SER A 104 -7.15 -5.51 8.33
CA SER A 104 -6.81 -4.17 7.86
C SER A 104 -6.28 -3.27 8.99
N ILE A 105 -7.04 -3.16 10.10
CA ILE A 105 -6.65 -2.39 11.28
C ILE A 105 -5.33 -2.89 11.86
N THR A 106 -5.16 -4.20 11.98
CA THR A 106 -3.92 -4.81 12.52
C THR A 106 -2.68 -4.34 11.76
N TYR A 107 -2.74 -4.40 10.43
CA TYR A 107 -1.60 -4.01 9.58
C TYR A 107 -1.40 -2.50 9.51
N PHE A 108 -2.46 -1.69 9.52
CA PHE A 108 -2.31 -0.23 9.63
C PHE A 108 -1.71 0.19 10.97
N LEU A 109 -2.12 -0.42 12.08
CA LEU A 109 -1.51 -0.14 13.39
C LEU A 109 -0.02 -0.52 13.41
N SER A 110 0.36 -1.64 12.78
CA SER A 110 1.77 -2.01 12.67
C SER A 110 2.59 -1.04 11.81
N ALA A 111 2.03 -0.59 10.68
CA ALA A 111 2.65 0.42 9.83
C ALA A 111 2.82 1.76 10.57
N LYS A 112 1.81 2.15 11.37
CA LYS A 112 1.81 3.37 12.19
C LYS A 112 2.92 3.36 13.23
N GLU A 113 3.19 2.22 13.86
CA GLU A 113 4.28 2.11 14.85
C GLU A 113 5.65 2.38 14.24
N LYS A 114 5.84 1.98 12.97
CA LYS A 114 7.11 2.16 12.24
C LYS A 114 7.20 3.50 11.52
N SER A 115 6.06 4.08 11.14
CA SER A 115 5.97 5.37 10.44
C SER A 115 4.84 6.23 11.05
N PRO A 116 5.08 6.84 12.22
CA PRO A 116 4.07 7.60 12.95
C PRO A 116 3.72 8.94 12.29
N ASN A 117 4.47 9.37 11.28
CA ASN A 117 4.22 10.62 10.57
C ASN A 117 3.52 10.42 9.22
N PHE A 118 3.28 9.16 8.80
CA PHE A 118 2.55 8.89 7.57
C PHE A 118 1.05 9.00 7.79
N SER A 119 0.50 10.19 7.50
CA SER A 119 -0.91 10.54 7.74
C SER A 119 -1.88 9.53 7.13
N LYS A 120 -1.62 9.01 5.91
CA LYS A 120 -2.52 8.06 5.24
C LYS A 120 -2.81 6.80 6.08
N THR A 121 -1.86 6.31 6.87
CA THR A 121 -2.10 5.17 7.78
C THR A 121 -3.22 5.46 8.78
N TYR A 122 -3.28 6.69 9.30
CA TYR A 122 -4.30 7.11 10.25
C TYR A 122 -5.67 7.24 9.59
N TRP A 123 -5.71 7.80 8.38
CA TRP A 123 -6.96 7.90 7.64
C TRP A 123 -7.54 6.52 7.30
N PHE A 124 -6.75 5.64 6.67
CA PHE A 124 -7.22 4.30 6.32
C PHE A 124 -7.51 3.43 7.55
N GLY A 125 -6.71 3.55 8.61
CA GLY A 125 -6.99 2.89 9.88
C GLY A 125 -8.33 3.34 10.47
N GLY A 126 -8.62 4.65 10.48
CA GLY A 126 -9.90 5.17 10.95
C GLY A 126 -11.08 4.74 10.06
N MET A 127 -10.87 4.67 8.74
CA MET A 127 -11.85 4.12 7.81
C MET A 127 -12.15 2.64 8.10
N ALA A 128 -11.14 1.84 8.39
CA ALA A 128 -11.31 0.42 8.74
C ALA A 128 -12.01 0.27 10.11
N SER A 129 -11.64 1.07 11.11
CA SER A 129 -12.29 1.11 12.43
C SER A 129 -13.76 1.52 12.35
N LEU A 130 -14.10 2.50 11.51
CA LEU A 130 -15.48 2.92 11.29
C LEU A 130 -16.34 1.76 10.76
N ARG A 131 -15.78 0.93 9.86
CA ARG A 131 -16.48 -0.22 9.27
C ARG A 131 -16.78 -1.32 10.28
N ILE A 132 -16.04 -1.41 11.39
CA ILE A 132 -16.34 -2.32 12.51
C ILE A 132 -17.01 -1.61 13.68
N ILE A 133 -17.45 -0.36 13.51
CA ILE A 133 -18.18 0.44 14.51
C ILE A 133 -17.31 0.75 15.75
N ASP A 134 -15.98 0.71 15.61
CA ASP A 134 -15.06 1.15 16.66
C ASP A 134 -14.86 2.68 16.57
N ILE A 135 -15.80 3.41 17.17
CA ILE A 135 -15.84 4.88 17.12
C ILE A 135 -14.64 5.48 17.85
N ASP A 136 -14.27 4.95 19.00
CA ASP A 136 -13.18 5.51 19.81
C ASP A 136 -11.86 5.44 19.03
N THR A 137 -11.56 4.29 18.42
CA THR A 137 -10.37 4.17 17.56
C THR A 137 -10.48 5.05 16.31
N THR A 138 -11.67 5.15 15.70
CA THR A 138 -11.91 6.01 14.53
C THR A 138 -11.59 7.48 14.84
N ILE A 139 -12.15 8.02 15.93
CA ILE A 139 -11.93 9.41 16.34
C ILE A 139 -10.45 9.66 16.61
N ASN A 140 -9.80 8.79 17.40
CA ASN A 140 -8.39 8.94 17.74
C ASN A 140 -7.48 8.95 16.50
N LEU A 141 -7.72 8.05 15.55
CA LEU A 141 -6.92 7.98 14.32
C LEU A 141 -7.16 9.20 13.43
N TRP A 142 -8.40 9.63 13.26
CA TRP A 142 -8.72 10.78 12.42
C TRP A 142 -8.31 12.12 13.01
N GLU A 143 -8.37 12.30 14.33
CA GLU A 143 -7.78 13.46 14.99
C GLU A 143 -6.26 13.50 14.75
N LYS A 144 -5.58 12.35 14.83
CA LYS A 144 -4.16 12.27 14.53
C LYS A 144 -3.83 12.56 13.05
N TYR A 145 -4.69 12.15 12.11
CA TYR A 145 -4.57 12.56 10.72
C TYR A 145 -4.60 14.09 10.59
N LEU A 146 -5.56 14.75 11.22
CA LEU A 146 -5.71 16.21 11.15
C LEU A 146 -4.56 16.97 11.82
N GLU A 147 -3.90 16.39 12.82
CA GLU A 147 -2.66 16.94 13.38
C GLU A 147 -1.52 16.94 12.36
N LEU A 148 -1.34 15.82 11.64
CA LEU A 148 -0.24 15.63 10.68
C LEU A 148 -0.50 16.35 9.34
N ALA A 149 -1.76 16.35 8.91
CA ALA A 149 -2.20 16.90 7.63
C ALA A 149 -3.48 17.73 7.84
N PRO A 150 -3.40 18.94 8.41
CA PRO A 150 -4.56 19.78 8.64
C PRO A 150 -5.21 20.28 7.34
N ASN A 151 -4.46 20.34 6.23
CA ASN A 151 -4.97 20.74 4.91
C ASN A 151 -4.72 19.65 3.86
N GLY A 152 -4.68 18.38 4.30
CA GLY A 152 -4.60 17.24 3.40
C GLY A 152 -5.90 17.04 2.62
N GLU A 153 -5.84 16.19 1.61
CA GLU A 153 -6.96 15.87 0.72
C GLU A 153 -8.23 15.49 1.49
N GLU A 154 -8.08 14.75 2.58
CA GLU A 154 -9.19 14.19 3.35
C GLU A 154 -9.58 15.03 4.57
N SER A 155 -8.90 16.15 4.82
CA SER A 155 -9.09 16.90 6.06
C SER A 155 -10.52 17.41 6.24
N ASP A 156 -11.15 17.90 5.17
CA ASP A 156 -12.52 18.42 5.24
C ASP A 156 -13.56 17.31 5.42
N ASN A 157 -13.36 16.17 4.77
CA ASN A 157 -14.18 14.98 4.94
C ASN A 157 -14.09 14.45 6.38
N ILE A 158 -12.87 14.34 6.90
CA ILE A 158 -12.61 13.89 8.26
C ILE A 158 -13.22 14.86 9.29
N ARG A 159 -13.09 16.18 9.12
CA ARG A 159 -13.72 17.16 10.03
C ARG A 159 -15.24 17.00 10.09
N LYS A 160 -15.89 16.86 8.93
CA LYS A 160 -17.34 16.65 8.85
C LYS A 160 -17.74 15.34 9.55
N ALA A 161 -17.02 14.26 9.27
CA ALA A 161 -17.30 12.96 9.87
C ALA A 161 -17.10 12.97 11.40
N LEU A 162 -16.04 13.61 11.89
CA LEU A 162 -15.81 13.79 13.33
C LEU A 162 -16.90 14.63 14.00
N ALA A 163 -17.40 15.68 13.35
CA ALA A 163 -18.51 16.48 13.87
C ALA A 163 -19.79 15.63 14.00
N LEU A 164 -20.12 14.86 12.96
CA LEU A 164 -21.27 13.95 12.96
C LEU A 164 -21.14 12.85 14.02
N LEU A 165 -19.95 12.26 14.20
CA LEU A 165 -19.70 11.26 15.24
C LEU A 165 -19.82 11.85 16.64
N LYS A 166 -19.36 13.08 16.86
CA LYS A 166 -19.45 13.77 18.16
C LYS A 166 -20.90 14.15 18.52
N GLU A 167 -21.71 14.50 17.53
CA GLU A 167 -23.11 14.87 17.72
C GLU A 167 -24.03 13.65 17.85
N ASN A 168 -23.85 12.66 16.97
CA ASN A 168 -24.82 11.58 16.73
C ASN A 168 -24.29 10.17 17.08
N GLY A 169 -23.01 10.05 17.46
CA GLY A 169 -22.39 8.76 17.77
C GLY A 169 -22.49 7.76 16.63
N THR A 170 -22.86 6.51 16.94
CA THR A 170 -23.02 5.43 15.96
C THR A 170 -24.10 5.71 14.92
N ASN A 171 -25.07 6.58 15.21
CA ASN A 171 -26.17 6.89 14.27
C ASN A 171 -25.68 7.65 13.03
N ALA A 172 -24.52 8.32 13.10
CA ALA A 172 -23.92 8.99 11.95
C ALA A 172 -23.22 8.03 10.96
N ILE A 173 -22.92 6.79 11.38
CA ILE A 173 -22.10 5.87 10.58
C ILE A 173 -22.68 5.62 9.19
N PRO A 174 -23.99 5.32 9.00
CA PRO A 174 -24.54 5.11 7.66
C PRO A 174 -24.34 6.29 6.71
N GLU A 175 -24.47 7.52 7.22
CA GLU A 175 -24.26 8.75 6.45
C GLU A 175 -22.78 8.91 6.05
N ILE A 176 -21.87 8.73 7.01
CA ILE A 176 -20.41 8.83 6.79
C ILE A 176 -19.94 7.75 5.80
N ILE A 177 -20.46 6.52 5.94
CA ILE A 177 -20.11 5.42 5.03
C ILE A 177 -20.62 5.74 3.62
N ALA A 178 -21.85 6.23 3.48
CA ALA A 178 -22.42 6.58 2.19
C ALA A 178 -21.60 7.66 1.47
N SER A 179 -21.18 8.72 2.17
CA SER A 179 -20.32 9.75 1.57
C SER A 179 -18.94 9.21 1.20
N SER A 180 -18.36 8.33 2.04
CA SER A 180 -17.03 7.77 1.81
C SER A 180 -16.97 6.78 0.64
N LYS A 181 -18.11 6.21 0.23
CA LYS A 181 -18.15 5.19 -0.81
C LYS A 181 -17.69 5.76 -2.15
N ASP A 182 -18.13 6.97 -2.48
CA ASP A 182 -17.76 7.67 -3.70
C ASP A 182 -16.25 7.99 -3.72
N ASP A 183 -15.69 8.38 -2.57
CA ASP A 183 -14.26 8.64 -2.41
C ASP A 183 -13.42 7.36 -2.54
N ILE A 184 -13.89 6.24 -1.96
CA ILE A 184 -13.22 4.93 -2.10
C ILE A 184 -13.23 4.45 -3.55
N GLU A 185 -14.34 4.63 -4.27
CA GLU A 185 -14.43 4.29 -5.69
C GLU A 185 -13.47 5.17 -6.52
N SER A 186 -13.34 6.46 -6.17
CA SER A 186 -12.33 7.35 -6.76
C SER A 186 -10.89 6.90 -6.48
N LEU A 187 -10.58 6.49 -5.23
CA LEU A 187 -9.28 5.94 -4.83
C LEU A 187 -8.96 4.63 -5.56
N ILE A 188 -9.94 3.73 -5.67
CA ILE A 188 -9.79 2.48 -6.42
C ILE A 188 -9.58 2.78 -7.91
N GLY A 189 -10.32 3.73 -8.49
CA GLY A 189 -10.11 4.20 -9.86
C GLY A 189 -8.74 4.88 -10.07
N GLY A 190 -8.21 5.54 -9.05
CA GLY A 190 -6.82 6.04 -9.03
C GLY A 190 -5.80 4.89 -9.06
N ILE A 191 -6.08 3.78 -8.37
CA ILE A 191 -5.23 2.58 -8.37
C ILE A 191 -5.26 1.87 -9.71
N GLU A 192 -6.41 1.75 -10.36
CA GLU A 192 -6.52 1.23 -11.74
C GLU A 192 -5.66 2.01 -12.74
N ASN A 193 -5.30 3.26 -12.40
CA ASN A 193 -4.46 4.14 -13.21
C ASN A 193 -3.01 4.30 -12.69
N GLY A 194 -2.61 3.59 -11.64
CA GLY A 194 -1.38 3.93 -10.91
C GLY A 194 -1.77 4.66 -9.65
N PHE A 195 -1.85 3.96 -8.51
CA PHE A 195 -1.59 4.65 -7.25
C PHE A 195 -0.31 5.45 -7.49
N ASP A 196 -0.36 6.78 -7.38
CA ASP A 196 0.73 7.67 -7.79
C ASP A 196 1.86 7.57 -6.76
N ILE A 197 2.48 6.40 -6.78
CA ILE A 197 3.64 6.05 -6.00
C ILE A 197 4.80 6.95 -6.42
N LYS A 198 4.79 7.68 -7.55
CA LYS A 198 5.88 8.62 -7.84
C LYS A 198 5.78 9.89 -7.00
N GLN A 199 4.58 10.41 -6.79
CA GLN A 199 4.38 11.61 -5.97
C GLN A 199 4.47 11.28 -4.48
N ASP A 200 3.97 10.10 -4.07
CA ASP A 200 4.14 9.60 -2.71
C ASP A 200 5.53 8.96 -2.46
N GLN A 201 6.24 8.42 -3.46
CA GLN A 201 7.60 7.86 -3.31
C GLN A 201 8.56 8.92 -2.84
N LYS A 202 8.44 10.16 -3.31
CA LYS A 202 9.34 11.21 -2.84
C LYS A 202 9.19 11.40 -1.33
N THR A 203 7.95 11.37 -0.84
CA THR A 203 7.62 11.38 0.59
C THR A 203 8.07 10.10 1.31
N LEU A 204 7.99 8.93 0.66
CA LEU A 204 8.41 7.62 1.20
C LEU A 204 9.95 7.43 1.20
N GLU A 205 10.66 7.97 0.22
CA GLU A 205 12.11 7.93 0.05
C GLU A 205 12.77 8.95 0.98
N ASP A 206 12.24 10.19 1.06
CA ASP A 206 12.72 11.22 1.99
C ASP A 206 12.57 10.78 3.46
N THR A 207 11.50 10.05 3.82
CA THR A 207 11.36 9.45 5.17
C THR A 207 12.20 8.19 5.38
N SER A 208 12.39 7.35 4.36
CA SER A 208 13.24 6.14 4.50
C SER A 208 14.73 6.44 4.65
N LEU A 209 15.22 7.58 4.12
CA LEU A 209 16.64 7.96 4.21
C LEU A 209 16.95 8.64 5.55
N GLU A 210 16.04 9.43 6.12
CA GLU A 210 16.26 10.09 7.41
C GLU A 210 16.19 9.13 8.61
N ASP A 211 15.42 8.05 8.53
CA ASP A 211 15.24 7.07 9.62
C ASP A 211 16.25 5.91 9.60
N ILE A 212 17.06 5.76 8.54
CA ILE A 212 18.16 4.78 8.47
C ILE A 212 19.48 5.39 8.99
N GLU A 213 19.60 6.72 9.07
CA GLU A 213 20.80 7.44 9.52
C GLU A 213 20.74 7.97 10.96
N ARG A 214 19.74 7.60 11.77
CA ARG A 214 19.69 7.87 13.23
C ARG A 214 19.63 6.59 14.07
#